data_AF-A0A6A4SEE4-F1
#
_entry.id   AF-A0A6A4SEE4-F1
#
_cell.length_a   1.000
_cell.length_b   1.000
_cell.length_c   1.000
_cell.angle_alpha   90.00
_cell.angle_beta   90.00
_cell.angle_gamma   90.00
#
_symmetry.space_group_name_H-M   'P 1'
#
loop_
_entity.id
_entity.type
_entity.pdbx_description
1 polymer ?
#
loop_
_entity_poly.entity_id
_entity_poly.type
_entity_poly.pdbx_seq_one_letter_code
_entity_poly.pdbx_strand_id
1 'polypeptide(L)'
;MEDKSNSFSSNKEEKADGNNVFQRQDSIQKNNTGGGSAKDHGNSVGFKGEREEAMVGFDDLEAASRQHGFMQRQFGAMMQPGVNKFSLRMFGSQKAVEKEQERVQTAGYWIIHPYSDFRFYWDLIMLIMMMGNLIIIPVGITFFSEQTTTTWLVFNVASDTIFLVDLVMNFRTGIVNEESSEIILDPKVIKMNYLKSWFVVDFLSSIPVDYIFLIVEKGFDSEVYKTARALRIVRFTKILSLLRLLRLSRLIRYIHQWEEIFHMTYDLASAVVRIFNLIGMMLLLCHWDGCLQYLVPLLQDFPPDCWVSLNGMV
;
A
#
# COMPACT_ATOMS: atom_id res chain seq x y z
N MET A 1 -25.90 -65.58 2.54
CA MET A 1 -25.49 -66.85 3.15
C MET A 1 -23.98 -66.88 3.13
N GLU A 2 -23.38 -67.29 4.25
CA GLU A 2 -21.95 -67.37 4.58
C GLU A 2 -21.33 -66.16 5.31
N ASP A 3 -21.36 -66.30 6.63
CA ASP A 3 -20.57 -65.64 7.65
C ASP A 3 -19.07 -65.98 7.53
N LYS A 4 -18.20 -65.06 7.96
CA LYS A 4 -17.05 -65.39 8.80
C LYS A 4 -16.53 -64.17 9.57
N SER A 5 -16.72 -64.25 10.87
CA SER A 5 -16.06 -63.51 11.93
C SER A 5 -14.55 -63.79 11.96
N ASN A 6 -13.75 -62.79 12.37
CA ASN A 6 -12.76 -63.03 13.42
C ASN A 6 -12.26 -61.73 14.07
N SER A 7 -12.28 -61.77 15.40
CA SER A 7 -11.73 -60.84 16.36
C SER A 7 -10.21 -61.05 16.53
N PHE A 8 -9.50 -60.01 16.96
CA PHE A 8 -8.35 -60.18 17.84
C PHE A 8 -8.24 -59.00 18.80
N SER A 9 -7.99 -59.33 20.06
CA SER A 9 -7.95 -58.46 21.22
C SER A 9 -6.56 -58.45 21.87
N SER A 10 -6.30 -57.36 22.59
CA SER A 10 -5.56 -57.28 23.88
C SER A 10 -4.02 -57.26 23.93
N ASN A 11 -3.49 -56.15 24.46
CA ASN A 11 -2.68 -55.99 25.71
C ASN A 11 -1.83 -54.71 25.58
N LYS A 12 -1.96 -53.64 26.39
CA LYS A 12 -1.88 -53.42 27.86
C LYS A 12 -0.45 -53.31 28.39
N GLU A 13 -0.08 -52.10 28.86
CA GLU A 13 0.90 -51.70 29.89
C GLU A 13 0.93 -50.15 29.85
N GLU A 14 0.50 -49.31 30.81
CA GLU A 14 0.53 -49.23 32.28
C GLU A 14 1.90 -48.91 32.91
N LYS A 15 2.09 -47.63 33.28
CA LYS A 15 2.80 -47.07 34.46
C LYS A 15 3.09 -45.57 34.22
N ALA A 16 3.19 -44.66 35.19
CA ALA A 16 2.72 -44.49 36.56
C ALA A 16 3.26 -43.11 37.03
N ASP A 17 2.51 -42.50 37.95
CA ASP A 17 2.70 -41.29 38.75
C ASP A 17 4.12 -40.74 39.06
N GLY A 18 4.16 -39.41 39.28
CA GLY A 18 5.27 -38.71 39.93
C GLY A 18 4.96 -37.24 40.27
N ASN A 19 4.45 -37.02 41.48
CA ASN A 19 4.09 -35.75 42.13
C ASN A 19 5.32 -34.90 42.57
N ASN A 20 5.03 -33.64 42.98
CA ASN A 20 5.76 -32.69 43.86
C ASN A 20 6.50 -31.52 43.18
N VAL A 21 6.07 -30.25 43.34
CA VAL A 21 6.13 -29.34 44.53
C VAL A 21 7.54 -28.79 44.78
N PHE A 22 7.71 -27.47 44.56
CA PHE A 22 8.72 -26.59 45.18
C PHE A 22 8.27 -25.13 44.93
N GLN A 23 7.48 -24.49 45.79
CA GLN A 23 7.77 -23.86 47.08
C GLN A 23 8.73 -22.64 47.02
N ARG A 24 8.14 -21.49 47.39
CA ARG A 24 8.74 -20.20 47.78
C ARG A 24 9.97 -20.38 48.67
N GLN A 25 10.94 -19.48 48.52
CA GLN A 25 11.92 -19.20 49.57
C GLN A 25 12.21 -17.70 49.66
N ASP A 26 11.88 -17.13 50.82
CA ASP A 26 12.32 -15.83 51.32
C ASP A 26 13.80 -15.87 51.75
N SER A 27 14.51 -14.77 51.57
CA SER A 27 15.65 -14.31 52.42
C SER A 27 15.95 -12.86 52.02
N ILE A 28 15.51 -11.85 52.77
CA ILE A 28 16.15 -11.25 53.95
C ILE A 28 17.68 -11.15 53.81
N GLN A 29 18.17 -9.97 53.42
CA GLN A 29 19.44 -9.46 53.92
C GLN A 29 19.28 -8.01 54.38
N LYS A 30 19.81 -7.78 55.58
CA LYS A 30 19.71 -6.62 56.47
C LYS A 30 20.92 -5.68 56.28
N ASN A 31 20.73 -4.45 56.76
CA ASN A 31 21.72 -3.47 57.23
C ASN A 31 22.45 -2.67 56.11
N ASN A 32 22.74 -1.37 56.26
CA ASN A 32 22.79 -0.51 57.45
C ASN A 32 22.81 0.98 57.06
N THR A 33 22.44 1.84 58.02
CA THR A 33 22.90 3.23 58.27
C THR A 33 22.67 4.31 57.19
N GLY A 34 22.17 5.52 57.44
CA GLY A 34 21.95 6.24 58.69
C GLY A 34 22.16 7.74 58.43
N GLY A 35 21.12 8.54 58.70
CA GLY A 35 21.06 9.95 59.13
C GLY A 35 22.06 11.02 58.65
N GLY A 36 21.54 12.22 58.36
CA GLY A 36 22.32 13.45 58.50
C GLY A 36 21.80 14.65 57.72
N SER A 37 20.83 15.35 58.29
CA SER A 37 20.45 16.73 57.90
C SER A 37 21.40 17.72 58.57
N ALA A 38 22.01 18.64 57.82
CA ALA A 38 22.70 19.79 58.38
C ALA A 38 22.53 21.00 57.44
N LYS A 39 21.85 22.03 57.97
CA LYS A 39 21.80 23.40 57.46
C LYS A 39 23.15 24.07 57.68
N ASP A 40 23.54 24.95 56.78
CA ASP A 40 24.42 26.06 57.15
C ASP A 40 23.97 27.36 56.46
N HIS A 41 23.97 28.44 57.24
CA HIS A 41 23.57 29.79 56.88
C HIS A 41 24.83 30.63 56.64
N GLY A 42 24.96 31.25 55.47
CA GLY A 42 25.96 32.28 55.20
C GLY A 42 25.32 33.45 54.46
N ASN A 43 25.21 34.59 55.15
CA ASN A 43 24.61 35.83 54.65
C ASN A 43 25.70 36.70 54.00
N SER A 44 25.54 37.15 52.76
CA SER A 44 26.22 38.35 52.26
C SER A 44 25.39 39.04 51.16
N VAL A 45 25.19 40.33 51.36
CA VAL A 45 24.40 41.26 50.55
C VAL A 45 25.23 41.73 49.36
N GLY A 46 24.65 41.82 48.15
CA GLY A 46 25.18 42.72 47.12
C GLY A 46 25.01 42.32 45.66
N PHE A 47 24.13 43.08 45.00
CA PHE A 47 24.17 43.51 43.60
C PHE A 47 23.36 42.74 42.54
N LYS A 48 22.55 43.55 41.87
CA LYS A 48 21.49 43.29 40.91
C LYS A 48 22.09 43.06 39.53
N GLY A 49 21.71 41.98 38.86
CA GLY A 49 22.03 41.70 37.47
C GLY A 49 20.95 40.81 36.88
N GLU A 50 20.04 41.41 36.11
CA GLU A 50 19.02 40.71 35.34
C GLU A 50 19.69 39.79 34.31
N ARG A 51 19.49 38.49 34.45
CA ARG A 51 19.52 37.53 33.33
C ARG A 51 18.28 36.69 33.45
N GLU A 52 17.28 37.04 32.64
CA GLU A 52 16.29 36.07 32.19
C GLU A 52 17.03 35.00 31.40
N GLU A 53 17.38 33.89 32.05
CA GLU A 53 17.64 32.66 31.35
C GLU A 53 16.30 32.16 30.82
N ALA A 54 16.06 32.38 29.53
CA ALA A 54 14.99 31.76 28.79
C ALA A 54 15.15 30.23 28.87
N MET A 55 14.46 29.62 29.84
CA MET A 55 14.14 28.19 29.85
C MET A 55 13.10 27.94 28.75
N VAL A 56 13.54 28.03 27.49
CA VAL A 56 12.73 27.67 26.32
C VAL A 56 13.49 26.58 25.60
N GLY A 57 12.93 25.37 25.57
CA GLY A 57 13.36 24.34 24.61
C GLY A 57 13.77 22.97 25.17
N PHE A 58 13.45 22.60 26.40
CA PHE A 58 13.55 21.18 26.80
C PHE A 58 12.17 20.51 26.83
N ASP A 59 11.16 21.17 27.39
CA ASP A 59 9.78 20.65 27.42
C ASP A 59 9.14 20.59 26.02
N ASP A 60 9.46 21.51 25.11
CA ASP A 60 8.96 21.50 23.73
C ASP A 60 9.59 20.38 22.89
N LEU A 61 10.88 20.07 23.12
CA LEU A 61 11.58 18.95 22.49
C LEU A 61 11.11 17.61 23.05
N GLU A 62 10.79 17.54 24.34
CA GLU A 62 10.21 16.36 24.96
C GLU A 62 8.75 16.14 24.55
N ALA A 63 7.95 17.21 24.41
CA ALA A 63 6.60 17.17 23.87
C ALA A 63 6.59 16.74 22.40
N ALA A 64 7.47 17.31 21.56
CA ALA A 64 7.62 16.91 20.16
C ALA A 64 8.11 15.46 20.03
N SER A 65 9.03 15.01 20.88
CA SER A 65 9.51 13.62 20.93
C SER A 65 8.41 12.64 21.39
N ARG A 66 7.63 13.00 22.42
CA ARG A 66 6.46 12.24 22.88
C ARG A 66 5.37 12.18 21.81
N GLN A 67 5.15 13.28 21.08
CA GLN A 67 4.18 13.36 19.99
C GLN A 67 4.63 12.56 18.77
N HIS A 68 5.92 12.57 18.42
CA HIS A 68 6.48 11.74 17.36
C HIS A 68 6.39 10.24 17.72
N GLY A 69 6.67 9.89 18.98
CA GLY A 69 6.47 8.53 19.49
C GLY A 69 5.00 8.11 19.51
N PHE A 70 4.08 9.02 19.82
CA PHE A 70 2.64 8.76 19.79
C PHE A 70 2.11 8.54 18.37
N MET A 71 2.46 9.41 17.42
CA MET A 71 2.09 9.27 16.00
C MET A 71 2.66 7.99 15.40
N GLN A 72 3.90 7.64 15.74
CA GLN A 72 4.53 6.41 15.28
C GLN A 72 3.85 5.15 15.86
N ARG A 73 3.36 5.20 17.11
CA ARG A 73 2.56 4.13 17.70
C ARG A 73 1.19 4.00 17.05
N GLN A 74 0.49 5.11 16.78
CA GLN A 74 -0.79 5.08 16.08
C GLN A 74 -0.64 4.54 14.66
N PHE A 75 0.38 4.98 13.93
CA PHE A 75 0.65 4.49 12.57
C PHE A 75 1.03 3.00 12.59
N GLY A 76 1.84 2.57 13.57
CA GLY A 76 2.15 1.16 13.80
C GLY A 76 0.92 0.31 14.10
N ALA A 77 -0.02 0.82 14.89
CA ALA A 77 -1.28 0.13 15.17
C ALA A 77 -2.17 0.02 13.92
N MET A 78 -2.19 1.03 13.05
CA MET A 78 -2.98 1.02 11.82
C MET A 78 -2.49 -0.02 10.79
N MET A 79 -1.20 -0.38 10.83
CA MET A 79 -0.60 -1.42 9.97
C MET A 79 -0.93 -2.86 10.42
N GLN A 80 -1.49 -3.02 11.62
CA GLN A 80 -1.91 -4.30 12.18
C GLN A 80 -3.39 -4.57 11.87
N PRO A 81 -3.85 -5.84 11.90
CA PRO A 81 -5.27 -6.14 11.74
C PRO A 81 -6.05 -5.62 12.95
N GLY A 82 -7.01 -4.71 12.71
CA GLY A 82 -7.94 -4.22 13.73
C GLY A 82 -8.94 -5.30 14.16
N VAL A 83 -9.47 -5.18 15.39
CA VAL A 83 -10.57 -6.05 15.85
C VAL A 83 -11.87 -5.50 15.27
N ASN A 84 -12.34 -6.11 14.18
CA ASN A 84 -13.54 -5.72 13.46
C ASN A 84 -14.36 -6.97 13.08
N LYS A 85 -15.57 -6.79 12.56
CA LYS A 85 -16.47 -7.91 12.18
C LYS A 85 -15.81 -8.86 11.17
N PHE A 86 -14.96 -8.32 10.29
CA PHE A 86 -14.23 -9.08 9.29
C PHE A 86 -13.12 -9.94 9.93
N SER A 87 -12.25 -9.36 10.76
CA SER A 87 -11.17 -10.08 11.42
C SER A 87 -11.68 -11.15 12.39
N LEU A 88 -12.81 -10.91 13.07
CA LEU A 88 -13.46 -11.95 13.87
C LEU A 88 -14.04 -13.09 13.03
N ARG A 89 -14.52 -12.83 11.81
CA ARG A 89 -14.96 -13.89 10.88
C ARG A 89 -13.77 -14.67 10.30
N MET A 90 -12.66 -13.99 10.01
CA MET A 90 -11.47 -14.59 9.42
C MET A 90 -10.69 -15.43 10.45
N PHE A 91 -10.43 -14.88 11.64
CA PHE A 91 -9.60 -15.50 12.67
C PHE A 91 -10.42 -16.21 13.78
N GLY A 92 -11.74 -16.06 13.77
CA GLY A 92 -12.69 -16.76 14.65
C GLY A 92 -12.85 -16.17 16.06
N SER A 93 -11.78 -15.67 16.68
CA SER A 93 -11.84 -15.11 18.04
C SER A 93 -10.92 -13.91 18.22
N GLN A 94 -11.24 -13.04 19.17
CA GLN A 94 -10.40 -11.88 19.48
C GLN A 94 -8.98 -12.28 19.90
N LYS A 95 -8.84 -13.37 20.66
CA LYS A 95 -7.53 -13.91 21.07
C LYS A 95 -6.68 -14.36 19.87
N ALA A 96 -7.32 -14.88 18.82
CA ALA A 96 -6.62 -15.24 17.58
C ALA A 96 -6.14 -13.99 16.82
N VAL A 97 -6.94 -12.91 16.81
CA VAL A 97 -6.52 -11.62 16.24
C VAL A 97 -5.34 -11.03 17.01
N GLU A 98 -5.36 -11.08 18.34
CA GLU A 98 -4.23 -10.62 19.18
C GLU A 98 -2.95 -11.41 18.90
N LYS A 99 -3.05 -12.73 18.77
CA LYS A 99 -1.92 -13.58 18.36
C LYS A 99 -1.37 -13.19 16.98
N GLU A 100 -2.25 -12.82 16.06
CA GLU A 100 -1.85 -12.35 14.73
C GLU A 100 -1.17 -10.98 14.78
N GLN A 101 -1.65 -10.07 15.64
CA GLN A 101 -0.99 -8.79 15.90
C GLN A 101 0.43 -8.97 16.45
N GLU A 102 0.64 -9.91 17.38
CA GLU A 102 1.97 -10.27 17.88
C GLU A 102 2.88 -10.82 16.76
N ARG A 103 2.31 -11.62 15.84
CA ARG A 103 3.03 -12.15 14.68
C ARG A 103 3.48 -11.03 13.73
N VAL A 104 2.64 -10.03 13.48
CA VAL A 104 3.00 -8.84 12.69
C VAL A 104 4.12 -8.05 13.35
N GLN A 105 4.08 -7.87 14.66
CA GLN A 105 5.12 -7.15 15.41
C GLN A 105 6.47 -7.85 15.35
N THR A 106 6.48 -9.18 15.29
CA THR A 106 7.71 -9.99 15.22
C THR A 106 8.22 -10.22 13.79
N ALA A 107 7.38 -10.02 12.77
CA ALA A 107 7.73 -10.24 11.35
C ALA A 107 8.73 -9.22 10.78
N GLY A 108 8.79 -8.01 11.37
CA GLY A 108 9.81 -7.02 11.04
C GLY A 108 9.32 -5.58 11.06
N TYR A 109 10.23 -4.67 10.74
CA TYR A 109 9.94 -3.23 10.72
C TYR A 109 9.07 -2.85 9.52
N TRP A 110 7.97 -2.14 9.80
CA TRP A 110 7.05 -1.56 8.79
C TRP A 110 6.46 -2.60 7.84
N ILE A 111 6.02 -3.75 8.37
CA ILE A 111 5.24 -4.73 7.62
C ILE A 111 3.76 -4.39 7.74
N ILE A 112 3.10 -4.34 6.58
CA ILE A 112 1.69 -4.02 6.46
C ILE A 112 0.93 -5.33 6.36
N HIS A 113 0.03 -5.57 7.30
CA HIS A 113 -0.87 -6.70 7.22
C HIS A 113 -1.91 -6.47 6.11
N PRO A 114 -2.22 -7.46 5.24
CA PRO A 114 -3.14 -7.27 4.11
C PRO A 114 -4.56 -6.91 4.56
N TYR A 115 -4.97 -7.34 5.75
CA TYR A 115 -6.27 -6.99 6.36
C TYR A 115 -6.17 -5.88 7.41
N SER A 116 -5.15 -5.03 7.33
CA SER A 116 -5.04 -3.85 8.18
C SER A 116 -5.95 -2.73 7.70
N ASP A 117 -6.41 -1.88 8.62
CA ASP A 117 -7.21 -0.70 8.27
C ASP A 117 -6.39 0.26 7.38
N PHE A 118 -5.07 0.37 7.61
CA PHE A 118 -4.18 1.15 6.75
C PHE A 118 -4.22 0.67 5.30
N ARG A 119 -4.03 -0.64 5.08
CA ARG A 119 -4.04 -1.22 3.73
C ARG A 119 -5.40 -1.00 3.05
N PHE A 120 -6.48 -1.18 3.80
CA PHE A 120 -7.84 -0.92 3.32
C PHE A 120 -8.02 0.53 2.83
N TYR A 121 -7.73 1.53 3.66
CA TYR A 121 -7.88 2.93 3.22
C TYR A 121 -6.91 3.30 2.10
N TRP A 122 -5.68 2.78 2.13
CA TRP A 122 -4.72 3.00 1.06
C TRP A 122 -5.22 2.45 -0.27
N ASP A 123 -5.70 1.21 -0.30
CA ASP A 123 -6.24 0.59 -1.52
C ASP A 123 -7.48 1.34 -2.04
N LEU A 124 -8.31 1.90 -1.14
CA LEU A 124 -9.45 2.74 -1.53
C LEU A 124 -8.99 4.03 -2.23
N ILE A 125 -7.97 4.70 -1.70
CA ILE A 125 -7.38 5.90 -2.32
C ILE A 125 -6.80 5.52 -3.68
N MET A 126 -6.05 4.42 -3.76
CA MET A 126 -5.48 3.93 -5.00
C MET A 126 -6.56 3.57 -6.03
N LEU A 127 -7.67 2.97 -5.61
CA LEU A 127 -8.80 2.64 -6.48
C LEU A 127 -9.39 3.89 -7.14
N ILE A 128 -9.68 4.92 -6.33
CA ILE A 128 -10.23 6.20 -6.80
C ILE A 128 -9.25 6.89 -7.75
N MET A 129 -7.98 6.99 -7.34
CA MET A 129 -6.92 7.61 -8.16
C MET A 129 -6.73 6.88 -9.48
N MET A 130 -6.71 5.55 -9.47
CA MET A 130 -6.51 4.73 -10.66
C MET A 130 -7.69 4.79 -11.61
N MET A 131 -8.92 4.77 -11.11
CA MET A 131 -10.11 4.97 -11.94
C MET A 131 -10.08 6.34 -12.61
N GLY A 132 -9.76 7.40 -11.86
CA GLY A 132 -9.60 8.75 -12.41
C GLY A 132 -8.53 8.81 -13.51
N ASN A 133 -7.37 8.20 -13.28
CA ASN A 133 -6.29 8.14 -14.27
C ASN A 133 -6.69 7.38 -15.55
N LEU A 134 -7.37 6.24 -15.43
CA LEU A 134 -7.79 5.44 -16.59
C LEU A 134 -8.84 6.14 -17.46
N ILE A 135 -9.56 7.12 -16.91
CA ILE A 135 -10.49 7.98 -17.65
C ILE A 135 -9.76 9.19 -18.24
N ILE A 136 -8.99 9.91 -17.41
CA ILE A 136 -8.36 11.20 -17.76
C ILE A 136 -7.21 11.01 -18.76
N ILE A 137 -6.37 9.99 -18.61
CA ILE A 137 -5.17 9.82 -19.44
C ILE A 137 -5.50 9.63 -20.93
N PRO A 138 -6.40 8.71 -21.34
CA PRO A 138 -6.77 8.58 -22.76
C PRO A 138 -7.27 9.89 -23.37
N VAL A 139 -8.17 10.59 -22.67
CA VAL A 139 -8.72 11.88 -23.10
C VAL A 139 -7.61 12.94 -23.22
N GLY A 140 -6.72 12.95 -22.21
CA GLY A 140 -5.46 13.68 -22.16
C GLY A 140 -4.65 13.58 -23.45
N ILE A 141 -4.39 12.33 -23.85
CA ILE A 141 -3.51 12.00 -24.97
C ILE A 141 -4.16 12.34 -26.32
N THR A 142 -5.47 12.12 -26.44
CA THR A 142 -6.22 12.22 -27.70
C THR A 142 -6.72 13.63 -28.00
N PHE A 143 -7.41 14.27 -27.06
CA PHE A 143 -8.14 15.52 -27.34
C PHE A 143 -7.33 16.76 -26.98
N PHE A 144 -6.37 16.67 -26.04
CA PHE A 144 -5.53 17.80 -25.69
C PHE A 144 -4.24 17.80 -26.53
N SER A 145 -4.10 18.80 -27.40
CA SER A 145 -2.93 19.05 -28.22
C SER A 145 -1.75 19.60 -27.40
N GLU A 146 -2.02 20.42 -26.40
CA GLU A 146 -1.04 21.03 -25.50
C GLU A 146 -0.98 20.35 -24.13
N GLN A 147 -0.40 19.15 -24.11
CA GLN A 147 -0.13 18.39 -22.88
C GLN A 147 1.00 19.00 -22.02
N THR A 148 1.51 20.18 -22.37
CA THR A 148 2.57 20.88 -21.62
C THR A 148 2.04 21.87 -20.60
N THR A 149 0.72 21.97 -20.43
CA THR A 149 0.13 22.85 -19.41
C THR A 149 0.61 22.45 -18.02
N THR A 150 1.01 23.43 -17.19
CA THR A 150 1.52 23.19 -15.83
C THR A 150 0.59 22.30 -15.00
N THR A 151 -0.73 22.50 -15.11
CA THR A 151 -1.73 21.70 -14.41
C THR A 151 -1.70 20.22 -14.80
N TRP A 152 -1.56 19.92 -16.11
CA TRP A 152 -1.45 18.55 -16.60
C TRP A 152 -0.16 17.88 -16.10
N LEU A 153 0.95 18.61 -16.14
CA LEU A 153 2.23 18.11 -15.64
C LEU A 153 2.16 17.81 -14.14
N VAL A 154 1.65 18.74 -13.33
CA VAL A 154 1.50 18.57 -11.88
C VAL A 154 0.62 17.36 -11.58
N PHE A 155 -0.51 17.22 -12.27
CA PHE A 155 -1.41 16.06 -12.11
C PHE A 155 -0.68 14.73 -12.39
N ASN A 156 0.03 14.62 -13.52
CA ASN A 156 0.71 13.38 -13.88
C ASN A 156 1.86 13.06 -12.91
N VAL A 157 2.71 14.04 -12.60
CA VAL A 157 3.84 13.83 -11.67
C VAL A 157 3.34 13.46 -10.27
N ALA A 158 2.31 14.14 -9.77
CA ALA A 158 1.72 13.81 -8.47
C ALA A 158 1.12 12.40 -8.48
N SER A 159 0.38 12.05 -9.54
CA SER A 159 -0.20 10.71 -9.66
C SER A 159 0.86 9.62 -9.77
N ASP A 160 1.88 9.81 -10.61
CA ASP A 160 2.97 8.84 -10.80
C ASP A 160 3.77 8.66 -9.51
N THR A 161 3.96 9.73 -8.73
CA THR A 161 4.59 9.65 -7.40
C THR A 161 3.78 8.78 -6.46
N ILE A 162 2.46 8.94 -6.41
CA ILE A 162 1.58 8.10 -5.56
C ILE A 162 1.64 6.63 -5.99
N PHE A 163 1.64 6.33 -7.29
CA PHE A 163 1.79 4.96 -7.80
C PHE A 163 3.16 4.36 -7.49
N LEU A 164 4.21 5.17 -7.47
CA LEU A 164 5.55 4.74 -7.06
C LEU A 164 5.60 4.43 -5.56
N VAL A 165 4.93 5.23 -4.72
CA VAL A 165 4.79 4.94 -3.28
C VAL A 165 4.02 3.64 -3.07
N ASP A 166 2.93 3.41 -3.81
CA ASP A 166 2.18 2.15 -3.79
C ASP A 166 3.06 0.94 -4.19
N LEU A 167 3.89 1.10 -5.23
CA LEU A 167 4.86 0.08 -5.65
C LEU A 167 5.81 -0.29 -4.48
N VAL A 168 6.33 0.71 -3.77
CA VAL A 168 7.20 0.48 -2.61
C VAL A 168 6.45 -0.21 -1.47
N MET A 169 5.20 0.15 -1.21
CA MET A 169 4.39 -0.47 -0.16
C MET A 169 3.97 -1.90 -0.48
N ASN A 170 3.84 -2.27 -1.75
CA ASN A 170 3.60 -3.66 -2.15
C ASN A 170 4.75 -4.60 -1.75
N PHE A 171 6.00 -4.10 -1.64
CA PHE A 171 7.12 -4.89 -1.08
C PHE A 171 7.02 -5.14 0.43
N ARG A 172 6.15 -4.42 1.13
CA ARG A 172 5.94 -4.49 2.58
C ARG A 172 4.60 -5.09 2.97
N THR A 173 3.74 -5.35 2.01
CA THR A 173 2.40 -5.89 2.24
C THR A 173 2.45 -7.42 2.27
N GLY A 174 1.88 -8.01 3.31
CA GLY A 174 1.78 -9.46 3.44
C GLY A 174 0.99 -10.10 2.30
N ILE A 175 1.35 -11.34 1.96
CA ILE A 175 0.70 -12.11 0.89
C ILE A 175 -0.26 -13.09 1.54
N VAL A 176 -1.51 -13.11 1.08
CA VAL A 176 -2.50 -14.12 1.46
C VAL A 176 -2.38 -15.29 0.47
N ASN A 177 -2.21 -16.51 0.98
CA ASN A 177 -2.30 -17.70 0.15
C ASN A 177 -3.76 -18.19 0.13
N GLU A 178 -4.40 -18.14 -1.03
CA GLU A 178 -5.81 -18.53 -1.21
C GLU A 178 -6.06 -20.02 -0.90
N GLU A 179 -5.07 -20.90 -1.12
CA GLU A 179 -5.24 -22.35 -0.92
C GLU A 179 -5.10 -22.78 0.53
N SER A 180 -4.14 -22.19 1.26
CA SER A 180 -3.88 -22.56 2.67
C SER A 180 -4.53 -21.61 3.68
N SER A 181 -5.12 -20.51 3.21
CA SER A 181 -5.60 -19.38 4.04
C SER A 181 -4.52 -18.82 4.98
N GLU A 182 -3.25 -19.07 4.70
CA GLU A 182 -2.13 -18.58 5.50
C GLU A 182 -1.64 -17.23 4.99
N ILE A 183 -1.28 -16.35 5.93
CA ILE A 183 -0.77 -15.02 5.64
C ILE A 183 0.75 -15.02 5.79
N ILE A 184 1.48 -14.79 4.71
CA ILE A 184 2.95 -14.74 4.71
C ILE A 184 3.39 -13.31 5.01
N LEU A 185 4.13 -13.13 6.13
CA LEU A 185 4.65 -11.83 6.57
C LEU A 185 6.18 -11.71 6.46
N ASP A 186 6.90 -12.76 6.05
CA ASP A 186 8.36 -12.70 5.89
C ASP A 186 8.74 -11.71 4.76
N PRO A 187 9.46 -10.62 5.06
CA PRO A 187 9.83 -9.61 4.06
C PRO A 187 10.63 -10.17 2.88
N LYS A 188 11.46 -11.20 3.10
CA LYS A 188 12.28 -11.82 2.04
C LYS A 188 11.40 -12.60 1.07
N VAL A 189 10.44 -13.34 1.60
CA VAL A 189 9.49 -14.12 0.80
C VAL A 189 8.57 -13.19 0.02
N ILE A 190 8.04 -12.14 0.68
CA ILE A 190 7.20 -11.11 0.03
C ILE A 190 7.95 -10.50 -1.16
N LYS A 191 9.17 -10.02 -0.94
CA LYS A 191 9.99 -9.40 -1.99
C LYS A 191 10.23 -10.34 -3.15
N MET A 192 10.66 -11.58 -2.90
CA MET A 192 11.00 -12.52 -3.97
C MET A 192 9.78 -12.92 -4.78
N ASN A 193 8.64 -13.17 -4.11
CA ASN A 193 7.40 -13.53 -4.79
C ASN A 193 6.86 -12.36 -5.64
N TYR A 194 6.91 -11.14 -5.11
CA TYR A 194 6.46 -9.95 -5.84
C TYR A 194 7.34 -9.65 -7.07
N LEU A 195 8.67 -9.77 -6.93
CA LEU A 195 9.61 -9.58 -8.05
C LEU A 195 9.39 -10.59 -9.18
N LYS A 196 9.03 -11.84 -8.86
CA LYS A 196 8.83 -12.91 -9.84
C LYS A 196 7.49 -12.81 -10.59
N SER A 197 6.49 -12.17 -9.97
CA SER A 197 5.11 -12.17 -10.47
C SER A 197 4.74 -10.86 -11.16
N TRP A 198 4.45 -9.82 -10.37
CA TRP A 198 3.75 -8.62 -10.84
C TRP A 198 4.64 -7.38 -10.95
N PHE A 199 5.84 -7.41 -10.35
CA PHE A 199 6.73 -6.26 -10.27
C PHE A 199 6.97 -5.57 -11.62
N VAL A 200 7.22 -6.33 -12.69
CA VAL A 200 7.57 -5.73 -14.00
C VAL A 200 6.43 -4.89 -14.55
N VAL A 201 5.19 -5.41 -14.52
CA VAL A 201 4.00 -4.69 -15.01
C VAL A 201 3.71 -3.47 -14.15
N ASP A 202 3.84 -3.63 -12.83
CA ASP A 202 3.61 -2.57 -11.85
C ASP A 202 4.66 -1.46 -11.96
N PHE A 203 5.93 -1.81 -12.21
CA PHE A 203 7.03 -0.87 -12.40
C PHE A 203 6.88 -0.08 -13.70
N LEU A 204 6.63 -0.76 -14.82
CA LEU A 204 6.44 -0.12 -16.12
C LEU A 204 5.23 0.82 -16.14
N SER A 205 4.18 0.49 -15.40
CA SER A 205 2.98 1.31 -15.31
C SER A 205 3.09 2.49 -14.33
N SER A 206 4.06 2.45 -13.41
CA SER A 206 4.30 3.51 -12.41
C SER A 206 5.36 4.52 -12.86
N ILE A 207 6.24 4.17 -13.81
CA ILE A 207 7.29 5.08 -14.28
C ILE A 207 6.74 6.07 -15.32
N PRO A 208 7.07 7.37 -15.21
CA PRO A 208 6.82 8.37 -16.24
C PRO A 208 7.77 8.22 -17.44
N VAL A 209 7.61 7.16 -18.24
CA VAL A 209 8.52 6.83 -19.35
C VAL A 209 8.54 7.94 -20.42
N ASP A 210 7.40 8.56 -20.67
CA ASP A 210 7.22 9.71 -21.55
C ASP A 210 8.05 10.93 -21.11
N TYR A 211 8.01 11.31 -19.83
CA TYR A 211 8.80 12.44 -19.33
C TYR A 211 10.30 12.15 -19.31
N ILE A 212 10.71 10.92 -18.95
CA ILE A 212 12.12 10.52 -19.00
C ILE A 212 12.63 10.62 -20.43
N PHE A 213 11.86 10.11 -21.41
CA PHE A 213 12.21 10.21 -22.82
C PHE A 213 12.35 11.67 -23.27
N LEU A 214 11.41 12.55 -22.91
CA LEU A 214 11.45 13.97 -23.24
C LEU A 214 12.66 14.70 -22.62
N ILE A 215 13.05 14.37 -21.37
CA ILE A 215 14.21 14.97 -20.71
C ILE A 215 15.51 14.49 -21.35
N VAL A 216 15.62 13.18 -21.60
CA VAL A 216 16.79 12.58 -22.25
C VAL A 216 16.98 13.18 -23.64
N GLU A 217 15.90 13.34 -24.41
CA GLU A 217 15.93 13.96 -25.73
C GLU A 217 16.36 15.43 -25.68
N LYS A 218 15.81 16.23 -24.75
CA LYS A 218 16.24 17.62 -24.55
C LYS A 218 17.72 17.74 -24.17
N GLY A 219 18.27 16.75 -23.46
CA GLY A 219 19.68 16.72 -23.07
C GLY A 219 20.66 16.38 -24.21
N PHE A 220 20.20 15.85 -25.35
CA PHE A 220 21.05 15.53 -26.49
C PHE A 220 21.26 16.67 -27.50
N ASP A 221 20.76 17.86 -27.18
CA ASP A 221 21.05 19.18 -27.77
C ASP A 221 20.83 19.39 -29.29
N SER A 222 20.30 20.60 -29.56
CA SER A 222 20.64 21.51 -30.66
C SER A 222 20.98 20.93 -32.06
N GLU A 223 20.16 21.28 -33.06
CA GLU A 223 20.36 21.16 -34.53
C GLU A 223 19.68 20.01 -35.29
N VAL A 224 19.17 18.95 -34.63
CA VAL A 224 18.60 17.78 -35.37
C VAL A 224 17.06 17.75 -35.41
N TYR A 225 16.39 18.85 -35.07
CA TYR A 225 14.93 18.98 -35.21
C TYR A 225 14.52 19.30 -36.65
N LYS A 226 14.85 18.41 -37.59
CA LYS A 226 14.10 18.34 -38.84
C LYS A 226 12.67 17.97 -38.47
N THR A 227 11.72 18.82 -38.80
CA THR A 227 10.28 18.76 -38.46
C THR A 227 9.65 17.37 -38.60
N ALA A 228 10.09 16.54 -39.54
CA ALA A 228 9.64 15.16 -39.69
C ALA A 228 10.07 14.19 -38.56
N ARG A 229 11.22 14.43 -37.92
CA ARG A 229 11.71 13.64 -36.77
C ARG A 229 10.99 14.04 -35.48
N ALA A 230 10.71 15.33 -35.30
CA ALA A 230 9.98 15.87 -34.16
C ALA A 230 8.54 15.32 -34.08
N LEU A 231 7.81 15.29 -35.21
CA LEU A 231 6.45 14.73 -35.27
C LEU A 231 6.42 13.24 -34.90
N ARG A 232 7.37 12.45 -35.41
CA ARG A 232 7.49 11.03 -35.08
C ARG A 232 7.73 10.82 -33.58
N ILE A 233 8.55 11.67 -32.98
CA ILE A 233 8.88 11.59 -31.56
C ILE A 233 7.68 11.94 -30.68
N VAL A 234 6.92 12.98 -31.00
CA VAL A 234 5.67 13.32 -30.29
C VAL A 234 4.67 12.16 -30.34
N ARG A 235 4.59 11.43 -31.46
CA ARG A 235 3.74 10.22 -31.55
C ARG A 235 4.26 9.10 -30.64
N PHE A 236 5.57 8.88 -30.59
CA PHE A 236 6.16 7.88 -29.70
C PHE A 236 5.95 8.20 -28.22
N THR A 237 6.08 9.46 -27.80
CA THR A 237 5.81 9.84 -26.39
C THR A 237 4.36 9.63 -26.00
N LYS A 238 3.40 9.89 -26.92
CA LYS A 238 1.99 9.55 -26.72
C LYS A 238 1.77 8.05 -26.53
N ILE A 239 2.42 7.21 -27.33
CA ILE A 239 2.34 5.74 -27.21
C ILE A 239 2.95 5.27 -25.87
N LEU A 240 4.09 5.84 -25.47
CA LEU A 240 4.73 5.51 -24.19
C LEU A 240 3.85 5.90 -23.00
N SER A 241 3.11 7.02 -23.09
CA SER A 241 2.16 7.42 -22.05
C SER A 241 0.99 6.42 -21.91
N LEU A 242 0.66 5.63 -22.94
CA LEU A 242 -0.35 4.57 -22.84
C LEU A 242 0.12 3.38 -21.99
N LEU A 243 1.41 3.24 -21.69
CA LEU A 243 1.89 2.22 -20.74
C LEU A 243 1.27 2.41 -19.34
N ARG A 244 0.84 3.62 -19.01
CA ARG A 244 0.08 3.89 -17.77
C ARG A 244 -1.26 3.15 -17.73
N LEU A 245 -1.81 2.71 -18.87
CA LEU A 245 -3.04 1.89 -18.90
C LEU A 245 -2.81 0.46 -18.38
N LEU A 246 -1.56 0.00 -18.29
CA LEU A 246 -1.21 -1.27 -17.64
C LEU A 246 -1.58 -1.28 -16.14
N ARG A 247 -1.84 -0.11 -15.55
CA ARG A 247 -2.46 0.04 -14.21
C ARG A 247 -3.80 -0.69 -14.10
N LEU A 248 -4.52 -0.92 -15.21
CA LEU A 248 -5.73 -1.74 -15.23
C LEU A 248 -5.50 -3.13 -14.62
N SER A 249 -4.32 -3.72 -14.80
CA SER A 249 -3.99 -5.01 -14.18
C SER A 249 -4.06 -4.93 -12.65
N ARG A 250 -3.55 -3.84 -12.06
CA ARG A 250 -3.63 -3.57 -10.62
C ARG A 250 -5.06 -3.26 -10.20
N LEU A 251 -5.82 -2.53 -11.02
CA LEU A 251 -7.23 -2.24 -10.75
C LEU A 251 -8.04 -3.52 -10.59
N ILE A 252 -7.88 -4.46 -11.52
CA ILE A 252 -8.60 -5.74 -11.48
C ILE A 252 -8.23 -6.51 -10.21
N ARG A 253 -6.94 -6.56 -9.83
CA ARG A 253 -6.49 -7.24 -8.61
C ARG A 253 -7.09 -6.61 -7.35
N TYR A 254 -7.06 -5.29 -7.25
CA TYR A 254 -7.66 -4.58 -6.11
C TYR A 254 -9.17 -4.82 -6.08
N ILE A 255 -9.89 -4.67 -7.19
CA ILE A 255 -11.32 -4.97 -7.23
C ILE A 255 -11.61 -6.41 -6.79
N HIS A 256 -10.83 -7.39 -7.23
CA HIS A 256 -11.02 -8.78 -6.85
C HIS A 256 -10.79 -9.04 -5.36
N GLN A 257 -9.68 -8.52 -4.81
CA GLN A 257 -9.37 -8.62 -3.38
C GLN A 257 -10.47 -7.96 -2.52
N TRP A 258 -10.99 -6.82 -2.97
CA TRP A 258 -12.08 -6.12 -2.30
C TRP A 258 -13.40 -6.88 -2.42
N GLU A 259 -13.70 -7.46 -3.58
CA GLU A 259 -14.87 -8.30 -3.78
C GLU A 259 -14.87 -9.51 -2.83
N GLU A 260 -13.72 -10.15 -2.63
CA GLU A 260 -13.56 -11.25 -1.67
C GLU A 260 -13.82 -10.80 -0.23
N ILE A 261 -13.23 -9.67 0.20
CA ILE A 261 -13.44 -9.11 1.54
C ILE A 261 -14.92 -8.74 1.76
N PHE A 262 -15.57 -8.15 0.76
CA PHE A 262 -16.99 -7.81 0.82
C PHE A 262 -17.88 -9.04 0.80
N HIS A 263 -17.56 -10.06 0.01
CA HIS A 263 -18.29 -11.33 -0.01
C HIS A 263 -18.30 -11.96 1.38
N MET A 264 -17.14 -12.03 2.05
CA MET A 264 -17.03 -12.55 3.42
C MET A 264 -17.81 -11.73 4.46
N THR A 265 -18.10 -10.46 4.19
CA THR A 265 -18.80 -9.57 5.12
C THR A 265 -20.31 -9.45 4.83
N TYR A 266 -20.71 -9.51 3.56
CA TYR A 266 -22.03 -9.16 3.04
C TYR A 266 -22.49 -10.09 1.89
N ASP A 267 -22.89 -11.33 2.21
CA ASP A 267 -23.34 -12.34 1.22
C ASP A 267 -24.39 -11.84 0.22
N LEU A 268 -25.44 -11.14 0.68
CA LEU A 268 -26.54 -10.68 -0.19
C LEU A 268 -26.11 -9.56 -1.16
N ALA A 269 -25.08 -8.79 -0.81
CA ALA A 269 -24.62 -7.65 -1.61
C ALA A 269 -23.58 -8.06 -2.67
N SER A 270 -22.99 -9.25 -2.57
CA SER A 270 -21.92 -9.69 -3.48
C SER A 270 -22.37 -9.72 -4.95
N ALA A 271 -23.57 -10.26 -5.24
CA ALA A 271 -24.09 -10.30 -6.60
C ALA A 271 -24.27 -8.90 -7.21
N VAL A 272 -24.71 -7.94 -6.40
CA VAL A 272 -24.90 -6.54 -6.80
C VAL A 272 -23.55 -5.88 -7.08
N VAL A 273 -22.56 -6.07 -6.21
CA VAL A 273 -21.19 -5.54 -6.39
C VAL A 273 -20.58 -6.07 -7.69
N ARG A 274 -20.72 -7.37 -7.97
CA ARG A 274 -20.21 -7.98 -9.21
C ARG A 274 -20.86 -7.38 -10.47
N ILE A 275 -22.17 -7.10 -10.43
CA ILE A 275 -22.87 -6.43 -11.54
C ILE A 275 -22.34 -5.01 -11.74
N PHE A 276 -22.17 -4.23 -10.67
CA PHE A 276 -21.60 -2.88 -10.77
C PHE A 276 -20.16 -2.90 -11.32
N ASN A 277 -19.33 -3.84 -10.89
CA ASN A 277 -17.97 -4.02 -11.41
C ASN A 277 -17.99 -4.33 -12.91
N LEU A 278 -18.88 -5.22 -13.36
CA LEU A 278 -19.03 -5.57 -14.78
C LEU A 278 -19.47 -4.35 -15.62
N ILE A 279 -20.48 -3.61 -15.15
CA ILE A 279 -20.95 -2.39 -15.82
C ILE A 279 -19.83 -1.35 -15.87
N GLY A 280 -19.09 -1.16 -14.78
CA GLY A 280 -17.95 -0.25 -14.72
C GLY A 280 -16.87 -0.59 -15.73
N MET A 281 -16.50 -1.87 -15.84
CA MET A 281 -15.55 -2.35 -16.85
C MET A 281 -16.05 -2.13 -18.28
N MET A 282 -17.34 -2.39 -18.54
CA MET A 282 -17.93 -2.16 -19.86
C MET A 282 -17.92 -0.68 -20.25
N LEU A 283 -18.26 0.22 -19.31
CA LEU A 283 -18.19 1.67 -19.54
C LEU A 283 -16.76 2.13 -19.80
N LEU A 284 -15.78 1.60 -19.06
CA LEU A 284 -14.37 1.92 -19.26
C LEU A 284 -13.87 1.46 -20.63
N LEU A 285 -14.26 0.26 -21.08
CA LEU A 285 -13.91 -0.24 -22.40
C LEU A 285 -14.57 0.58 -23.51
N CYS A 286 -15.84 0.94 -23.38
CA CYS A 286 -16.53 1.83 -24.32
C CYS A 286 -15.85 3.20 -24.42
N HIS A 287 -15.44 3.76 -23.27
CA HIS A 287 -14.66 5.00 -23.20
C HIS A 287 -13.32 4.88 -23.94
N TRP A 288 -12.58 3.80 -23.71
CA TRP A 288 -11.30 3.56 -24.36
C TRP A 288 -11.43 3.32 -25.86
N ASP A 289 -12.45 2.59 -26.28
CA ASP A 289 -12.76 2.38 -27.69
C ASP A 289 -13.04 3.72 -28.39
N GLY A 290 -13.88 4.58 -27.80
CA GLY A 290 -14.12 5.93 -28.32
C GLY A 290 -12.85 6.79 -28.40
N CYS A 291 -12.00 6.75 -27.37
CA CYS A 291 -10.70 7.44 -27.40
C CYS A 291 -9.79 6.87 -28.50
N LEU A 292 -9.73 5.55 -28.66
CA LEU A 292 -8.91 4.87 -29.65
C LEU A 292 -9.36 5.18 -31.08
N GLN A 293 -10.67 5.18 -31.34
CA GLN A 293 -11.25 5.51 -32.64
C GLN A 293 -10.87 6.93 -33.11
N TYR A 294 -10.68 7.86 -32.19
CA TYR A 294 -10.18 9.21 -32.48
C TYR A 294 -8.64 9.28 -32.50
N LEU A 295 -7.97 8.53 -31.63
CA LEU A 295 -6.51 8.48 -31.53
C LEU A 295 -5.86 8.01 -32.84
N VAL A 296 -6.42 7.00 -33.50
CA VAL A 296 -5.85 6.42 -34.71
C VAL A 296 -5.77 7.46 -35.85
N PRO A 297 -6.86 8.15 -36.24
CA PRO A 297 -6.80 9.27 -37.19
C PRO A 297 -5.84 10.37 -36.76
N LEU A 298 -5.81 10.73 -35.47
CA LEU A 298 -4.90 11.75 -34.94
C LEU A 298 -3.42 11.39 -35.16
N LEU A 299 -3.05 10.12 -34.98
CA LEU A 299 -1.68 9.65 -35.22
C LEU A 299 -1.29 9.60 -36.71
N GLN A 300 -2.29 9.56 -37.60
CA GLN A 300 -2.14 9.56 -39.06
C GLN A 300 -2.27 10.95 -39.69
N ASP A 301 -2.33 12.01 -38.88
CA ASP A 301 -2.56 13.40 -39.33
C ASP A 301 -3.88 13.59 -40.10
N PHE A 302 -4.95 12.90 -39.67
CA PHE A 302 -6.31 13.01 -40.22
C PHE A 302 -6.39 12.80 -41.75
N PRO A 303 -6.22 11.56 -42.23
CA PRO A 303 -6.28 11.28 -43.66
C PRO A 303 -7.70 11.56 -44.20
N PRO A 304 -7.83 11.96 -45.48
CA PRO A 304 -9.09 12.48 -46.03
C PRO A 304 -10.24 11.47 -46.05
N ASP A 305 -9.93 10.18 -45.95
CA ASP A 305 -10.86 9.05 -45.91
C ASP A 305 -11.26 8.62 -44.49
N CYS A 306 -10.74 9.26 -43.43
CA CYS A 306 -11.14 8.95 -42.07
C CYS A 306 -12.50 9.56 -41.70
N TRP A 307 -13.21 8.93 -40.76
CA TRP A 307 -14.50 9.39 -40.26
C TRP A 307 -14.46 10.82 -39.68
N VAL A 308 -13.29 11.26 -39.19
CA VAL A 308 -13.12 12.60 -38.62
C VAL A 308 -13.16 13.67 -39.72
N SER A 309 -12.38 13.47 -40.78
CA SER A 309 -12.31 14.38 -41.93
C SER A 309 -13.59 14.36 -42.77
N LEU A 310 -14.19 13.17 -42.97
CA LEU A 310 -15.45 13.03 -43.70
C LEU A 310 -16.62 13.78 -43.05
N ASN A 311 -16.62 13.88 -41.72
CA ASN A 311 -17.63 14.60 -40.96
C ASN A 311 -17.29 16.09 -40.75
N GLY A 312 -16.18 16.59 -41.29
CA GLY A 312 -15.78 18.00 -41.19
C GLY A 312 -15.41 18.46 -39.78
N MET A 313 -14.89 17.56 -38.94
CA MET A 313 -14.48 17.88 -37.56
C MET A 313 -13.04 18.40 -37.46
N VAL A 314 -12.28 18.38 -38.56
CA VAL A 314 -10.94 18.96 -38.72
C VAL A 314 -10.81 19.55 -40.12
#